data_AF-A0A7J2ZGZ0-F1
#
_entry.id   AF-A0A7J2ZGZ0-F1
#
_cell.length_a   1.000
_cell.length_b   1.000
_cell.length_c   1.000
_cell.angle_alpha   90.00
_cell.angle_beta   90.00
_cell.angle_gamma   90.00
#
_symmetry.space_group_name_H-M   'P 1'
#
loop_
_entity.id
_entity.type
_entity.pdbx_description
1 polymer ?
#
loop_
_entity_poly.entity_id
_entity_poly.type
_entity_poly.pdbx_seq_one_letter_code
_entity_poly.pdbx_strand_id
1 'polypeptide(L)'
;MAEYYFDIEIGYEGECYELFIRGDGMLHPETCKIITIQFQRLNDEGEPASPLQVLKEWEMGEEGVIREFSKLLNPRKVWGFIPVGYNLMFDLGMLRGRAAKYGIEYDEWFISNNLPKIDLKDICLGMNGFKFSGSGLDKFCNKPPNGELVPVWYLNEQYEKILDYVEREAEEFISLYSKLKKALPKLRMENGLYSL
;
A
#
# COMPACT_ATOMS: atom_id res chain seq x y z
N MET A 1 -19.36 -4.75 1.07
CA MET A 1 -18.11 -3.95 1.07
C MET A 1 -17.07 -4.71 0.29
N ALA A 2 -16.11 -4.02 -0.33
CA ALA A 2 -15.06 -4.68 -1.08
C ALA A 2 -13.70 -4.26 -0.54
N GLU A 3 -13.08 -5.17 0.20
CA GLU A 3 -11.70 -5.03 0.69
C GLU A 3 -10.73 -5.36 -0.45
N TYR A 4 -9.67 -4.58 -0.54
CA TYR A 4 -8.60 -4.78 -1.49
C TYR A 4 -7.27 -4.68 -0.77
N TYR A 5 -6.42 -5.69 -0.90
CA TYR A 5 -4.98 -5.44 -0.73
C TYR A 5 -4.61 -4.27 -1.64
N PHE A 6 -3.86 -3.30 -1.12
CA PHE A 6 -3.46 -2.10 -1.84
C PHE A 6 -2.10 -1.63 -1.35
N ASP A 7 -1.23 -1.34 -2.30
CA ASP A 7 0.12 -0.88 -2.04
C ASP A 7 0.69 -0.16 -3.29
N ILE A 8 1.71 0.67 -3.10
CA ILE A 8 2.31 1.50 -4.14
C ILE A 8 3.83 1.45 -4.05
N GLU A 9 4.47 1.15 -5.18
CA GLU A 9 5.92 1.35 -5.30
C GLU A 9 6.27 2.70 -5.90
N ILE A 10 7.34 3.29 -5.38
CA ILE A 10 7.82 4.62 -5.73
C ILE A 10 9.21 4.54 -6.36
N GLY A 11 9.40 5.26 -7.45
CA GLY A 11 10.69 5.50 -8.08
C GLY A 11 11.15 6.94 -7.87
N TYR A 12 12.45 7.19 -8.00
CA TYR A 12 12.99 8.55 -8.00
C TYR A 12 12.76 9.23 -9.35
N GLU A 13 12.48 10.54 -9.33
CA GLU A 13 12.38 11.38 -10.52
C GLU A 13 13.54 12.39 -10.53
N GLY A 14 14.26 12.48 -11.66
CA GLY A 14 15.35 13.45 -11.84
C GLY A 14 16.50 13.31 -10.83
N GLU A 15 16.98 14.44 -10.30
CA GLU A 15 18.13 14.53 -9.36
C GLU A 15 17.87 13.89 -7.98
N CYS A 16 16.65 13.40 -7.72
CA CYS A 16 16.28 12.85 -6.41
C CYS A 16 17.01 11.56 -6.04
N TYR A 17 17.52 10.83 -7.04
CA TYR A 17 18.39 9.68 -6.79
C TYR A 17 19.70 10.09 -6.09
N GLU A 18 20.27 11.23 -6.46
CA GLU A 18 21.50 11.71 -5.81
C GLU A 18 21.25 12.11 -4.36
N LEU A 19 20.08 12.69 -4.06
CA LEU A 19 19.66 13.02 -2.70
C LEU A 19 19.47 11.75 -1.86
N PHE A 20 18.88 10.70 -2.42
CA PHE A 20 18.76 9.40 -1.76
C PHE A 20 20.13 8.79 -1.43
N ILE A 21 21.06 8.76 -2.40
CA ILE A 21 22.42 8.23 -2.17
C ILE A 21 23.14 9.00 -1.04
N ARG A 22 22.86 10.30 -0.89
CA ARG A 22 23.45 11.14 0.16
C ARG A 22 22.78 10.98 1.53
N GLY A 23 21.70 10.20 1.63
CA GLY A 23 20.94 10.00 2.87
C GLY A 23 19.94 11.12 3.18
N ASP A 24 19.74 12.06 2.26
CA ASP A 24 18.87 13.24 2.42
C ASP A 24 17.54 13.11 1.62
N GLY A 25 17.38 12.02 0.86
CA GLY A 25 16.21 11.78 0.01
C GLY A 25 14.99 11.36 0.83
N MET A 26 14.05 12.29 1.02
CA MET A 26 12.71 11.96 1.54
C MET A 26 11.77 11.59 0.38
N LEU A 27 11.05 10.48 0.52
CA LEU A 27 10.00 10.10 -0.43
C LEU A 27 8.85 11.10 -0.33
N HIS A 28 8.65 11.89 -1.39
CA HIS A 28 7.62 12.93 -1.45
C HIS A 28 7.03 13.00 -2.87
N PRO A 29 5.73 13.31 -3.04
CA PRO A 29 5.10 13.37 -4.37
C PRO A 29 5.71 14.43 -5.30
N GLU A 30 6.43 15.41 -4.78
CA GLU A 30 7.13 16.40 -5.60
C GLU A 30 8.40 15.85 -6.25
N THR A 31 9.11 14.96 -5.54
CA THR A 31 10.46 14.47 -5.86
C THR A 31 10.49 13.02 -6.35
N CYS A 32 9.40 12.29 -6.16
CA CYS A 32 9.27 10.89 -6.55
C CYS A 32 8.08 10.67 -7.47
N LYS A 33 8.09 9.55 -8.20
CA LYS A 33 7.02 9.10 -9.09
C LYS A 33 6.45 7.76 -8.64
N ILE A 34 5.18 7.52 -8.92
CA ILE A 34 4.57 6.20 -8.76
C ILE A 34 5.04 5.31 -9.92
N ILE A 35 5.60 4.14 -9.60
CA ILE A 35 6.06 3.18 -10.61
C ILE A 35 5.15 1.97 -10.72
N THR A 36 4.54 1.54 -9.62
CA THR A 36 3.46 0.56 -9.64
C THR A 36 2.33 0.93 -8.70
N ILE A 37 1.12 0.52 -9.06
CA ILE A 37 0.00 0.42 -8.12
C ILE A 37 -0.48 -1.03 -8.17
N GLN A 38 -0.42 -1.71 -7.03
CA GLN A 38 -0.84 -3.09 -6.90
C GLN A 38 -2.10 -3.20 -6.04
N PHE A 39 -3.04 -4.02 -6.49
CA PHE A 39 -4.24 -4.29 -5.71
C PHE A 39 -4.86 -5.65 -6.02
N GLN A 40 -5.50 -6.24 -5.01
CA GLN A 40 -6.14 -7.55 -5.13
C GLN A 40 -7.41 -7.59 -4.29
N ARG A 41 -8.53 -8.00 -4.88
CA ARG A 41 -9.78 -8.13 -4.14
C ARG A 41 -9.65 -9.26 -3.12
N LEU A 42 -10.12 -9.02 -1.91
CA LEU A 42 -10.14 -9.99 -0.82
C LEU A 42 -11.58 -10.45 -0.52
N ASN A 43 -11.73 -11.69 -0.05
CA ASN A 43 -13.01 -12.22 0.45
C ASN A 43 -13.23 -11.86 1.93
N ASP A 44 -14.32 -12.34 2.52
CA ASP A 44 -14.67 -12.05 3.91
C ASP A 44 -13.66 -12.61 4.91
N GLU A 45 -12.90 -13.65 4.53
CA GLU A 45 -11.81 -14.27 5.29
C GLU A 45 -10.45 -13.57 5.11
N GLY A 46 -10.38 -12.51 4.30
CA GLY A 46 -9.15 -11.79 3.99
C GLY A 46 -8.22 -12.53 3.02
N GLU A 47 -8.74 -13.51 2.28
CA GLU A 47 -8.02 -14.34 1.31
C GLU A 47 -8.25 -13.81 -0.13
N PRO A 48 -7.37 -14.11 -1.10
CA PRO A 48 -7.52 -13.67 -2.48
C PRO A 48 -8.85 -14.09 -3.12
N ALA A 49 -9.63 -13.12 -3.62
CA ALA A 49 -10.86 -13.31 -4.37
C ALA A 49 -10.72 -12.97 -5.87
N SER A 50 -9.57 -12.43 -6.27
CA SER A 50 -9.17 -12.17 -7.66
C SER A 50 -7.67 -12.38 -7.80
N PRO A 51 -7.13 -12.45 -9.03
CA PRO A 51 -5.70 -12.28 -9.26
C PRO A 51 -5.21 -10.91 -8.76
N LEU A 52 -3.93 -10.83 -8.39
CA LEU A 52 -3.24 -9.57 -8.13
C LEU A 52 -3.19 -8.76 -9.43
N GLN A 53 -3.60 -7.50 -9.37
CA GLN A 53 -3.42 -6.56 -10.46
C GLN A 53 -2.25 -5.65 -10.14
N VAL A 54 -1.32 -5.50 -11.08
CA VAL A 54 -0.16 -4.61 -10.97
C VAL A 54 -0.17 -3.67 -12.18
N LEU A 55 -0.54 -2.42 -11.95
CA LEU A 55 -0.44 -1.35 -12.93
C LEU A 55 1.01 -0.86 -12.96
N LYS A 56 1.59 -0.75 -14.15
CA LYS A 56 3.03 -0.50 -14.34
C LYS A 56 3.26 0.77 -15.15
N GLU A 57 4.04 1.69 -14.60
CA GLU A 57 4.24 2.97 -15.27
C GLU A 57 5.07 2.80 -16.56
N TRP A 58 5.99 1.85 -16.63
CA TRP A 58 6.79 1.59 -17.83
C TRP A 58 5.98 1.00 -19.00
N GLU A 59 4.70 0.66 -18.79
CA GLU A 59 3.80 0.18 -19.84
C GLU A 59 2.80 1.24 -20.33
N MET A 60 2.37 2.16 -19.45
CA MET A 60 1.31 3.13 -19.75
C MET A 60 1.57 4.56 -19.27
N GLY A 61 2.78 4.83 -18.78
CA GLY A 61 3.15 6.05 -18.07
C GLY A 61 2.50 6.14 -16.69
N GLU A 62 3.07 6.98 -15.82
CA GLU A 62 2.51 7.26 -14.48
C GLU A 62 1.08 7.82 -14.56
N GLU A 63 0.81 8.72 -15.51
CA GLU A 63 -0.54 9.25 -15.76
C GLU A 63 -1.54 8.12 -16.08
N GLY A 64 -1.14 7.17 -16.92
CA GLY A 64 -1.97 6.02 -17.28
C GLY A 64 -2.28 5.14 -16.08
N VAL A 65 -1.27 4.82 -15.28
CA VAL A 65 -1.42 4.06 -14.02
C VAL A 65 -2.41 4.74 -13.08
N ILE A 66 -2.20 6.03 -12.81
CA ILE A 66 -3.06 6.78 -11.89
C ILE A 66 -4.48 6.91 -12.44
N ARG A 67 -4.67 7.18 -13.73
CA ARG A 67 -5.99 7.27 -14.36
C ARG A 67 -6.73 5.94 -14.29
N GLU A 68 -6.04 4.83 -14.53
CA GLU A 68 -6.63 3.49 -14.46
C GLU A 68 -7.08 3.17 -13.04
N PHE A 69 -6.20 3.35 -12.04
CA PHE A 69 -6.54 3.13 -10.64
C PHE A 69 -7.68 4.04 -10.16
N SER A 70 -7.67 5.31 -10.59
CA SER A 70 -8.69 6.30 -10.17
C SER A 70 -10.11 5.95 -10.60
N LYS A 71 -10.29 5.02 -11.55
CA LYS A 71 -11.62 4.47 -11.87
C LYS A 71 -12.21 3.66 -10.72
N LEU A 72 -11.38 3.12 -9.84
CA LEU A 72 -11.77 2.30 -8.68
C LEU A 72 -12.01 3.16 -7.44
N LEU A 73 -11.16 4.17 -7.20
CA LEU A 73 -11.22 5.02 -6.01
C LEU A 73 -12.24 6.17 -6.19
N ASN A 74 -13.51 5.89 -5.87
CA ASN A 74 -14.62 6.83 -6.09
C ASN A 74 -15.12 7.48 -4.78
N PRO A 75 -14.99 8.82 -4.60
CA PRO A 75 -15.44 9.51 -3.39
C PRO A 75 -16.94 9.39 -3.10
N ARG A 76 -17.77 9.10 -4.11
CA ARG A 76 -19.21 8.89 -3.97
C ARG A 76 -19.58 7.44 -3.67
N LYS A 77 -18.64 6.50 -3.77
CA LYS A 77 -18.82 5.07 -3.53
C LYS A 77 -17.72 4.53 -2.62
N VAL A 78 -17.58 5.14 -1.45
CA VAL A 78 -16.48 4.86 -0.49
C VAL A 78 -16.37 3.39 -0.05
N TRP A 79 -17.45 2.61 -0.15
CA TRP A 79 -17.49 1.19 0.17
C TRP A 79 -17.13 0.25 -1.00
N GLY A 80 -16.90 0.83 -2.20
CA GLY A 80 -16.58 0.11 -3.43
C GLY A 80 -15.11 -0.29 -3.53
N PHE A 81 -14.23 0.39 -2.78
CA PHE A 81 -12.82 0.07 -2.67
C PHE A 81 -12.34 0.47 -1.26
N ILE A 82 -12.15 -0.53 -0.39
CA ILE A 82 -11.59 -0.35 0.95
C ILE A 82 -10.13 -0.82 0.89
N PRO A 83 -9.14 0.11 0.87
CA PRO A 83 -7.74 -0.28 0.89
C PRO A 83 -7.40 -0.97 2.22
N VAL A 84 -6.72 -2.10 2.09
CA VAL A 84 -6.09 -2.88 3.15
C VAL A 84 -4.61 -2.94 2.82
N GLY A 85 -3.78 -2.34 3.65
CA GLY A 85 -2.36 -2.20 3.37
C GLY A 85 -1.55 -1.92 4.63
N TYR A 86 -0.30 -1.55 4.46
CA TYR A 86 0.61 -1.24 5.55
C TYR A 86 1.13 0.18 5.39
N ASN A 87 0.88 1.06 6.37
CA ASN A 87 1.25 2.48 6.29
C ASN A 87 0.50 3.24 5.16
N LEU A 88 -0.79 2.93 4.98
CA LEU A 88 -1.64 3.38 3.87
C LEU A 88 -1.69 4.90 3.67
N MET A 89 -1.50 5.68 4.73
CA MET A 89 -1.47 7.14 4.60
C MET A 89 -0.28 7.64 3.76
N PHE A 90 0.83 6.89 3.73
CA PHE A 90 1.94 7.17 2.83
C PHE A 90 1.51 6.94 1.38
N ASP A 91 0.98 5.76 1.05
CA ASP A 91 0.60 5.40 -0.32
C ASP A 91 -0.52 6.29 -0.86
N LEU A 92 -1.57 6.51 -0.06
CA LEU A 92 -2.67 7.38 -0.42
C LEU A 92 -2.25 8.85 -0.52
N GLY A 93 -1.29 9.29 0.30
CA GLY A 93 -0.69 10.62 0.22
C GLY A 93 0.13 10.80 -1.06
N MET A 94 0.96 9.82 -1.41
CA MET A 94 1.69 9.76 -2.67
C MET A 94 0.75 9.78 -3.87
N LEU A 95 -0.28 8.93 -3.86
CA LEU A 95 -1.31 8.89 -4.90
C LEU A 95 -1.98 10.25 -5.07
N ARG A 96 -2.45 10.86 -3.97
CA ARG A 96 -3.10 12.18 -4.03
C ARG A 96 -2.17 13.24 -4.62
N GLY A 97 -0.94 13.33 -4.13
CA GLY A 97 0.02 14.34 -4.59
C GLY A 97 0.41 14.17 -6.06
N ARG A 98 0.60 12.93 -6.53
CA ARG A 98 0.92 12.65 -7.94
C ARG A 98 -0.30 12.79 -8.86
N ALA A 99 -1.48 12.38 -8.41
CA ALA A 99 -2.72 12.49 -9.17
C ALA A 99 -3.08 13.95 -9.52
N ALA A 100 -2.83 14.89 -8.60
CA ALA A 100 -3.03 16.32 -8.84
C ALA A 100 -2.23 16.84 -10.04
N LYS A 101 -1.01 16.33 -10.27
CA LYS A 101 -0.18 16.69 -11.45
C LYS A 101 -0.84 16.35 -12.78
N TYR A 102 -1.80 15.40 -12.78
CA TYR A 102 -2.56 14.96 -13.95
C TYR A 102 -4.02 15.42 -13.94
N GLY A 103 -4.35 16.39 -13.09
CA GLY A 103 -5.70 16.95 -12.97
C GLY A 103 -6.72 16.02 -12.32
N ILE A 104 -6.26 15.01 -11.56
CA ILE A 104 -7.12 14.15 -10.74
C ILE A 104 -7.00 14.60 -9.30
N GLU A 105 -8.04 15.27 -8.81
CA GLU A 105 -8.06 15.84 -7.47
C GLU A 105 -8.77 14.91 -6.49
N TYR A 106 -8.02 14.49 -5.46
CA TYR A 106 -8.60 13.87 -4.27
C TYR A 106 -8.60 14.90 -3.14
N ASP A 107 -9.80 15.19 -2.64
CA ASP A 107 -9.97 16.00 -1.43
C ASP A 107 -9.22 15.38 -0.25
N GLU A 108 -8.51 16.20 0.51
CA GLU A 108 -7.75 15.77 1.69
C GLU A 108 -8.68 15.12 2.71
N TRP A 109 -9.86 15.71 2.93
CA TRP A 109 -10.85 15.16 3.85
C TRP A 109 -11.38 13.81 3.37
N PHE A 110 -11.51 13.62 2.05
CA PHE A 110 -11.85 12.31 1.50
C PHE A 110 -10.80 11.24 1.85
N ILE A 111 -9.52 11.47 1.57
CA ILE A 111 -8.45 10.49 1.82
C ILE A 111 -8.26 10.22 3.33
N SER A 112 -8.21 11.29 4.13
CA SER A 112 -7.91 11.19 5.55
C SER A 112 -9.10 10.68 6.38
N ASN A 113 -10.34 11.07 6.05
CA ASN A 113 -11.51 10.83 6.91
C ASN A 113 -12.59 9.97 6.26
N ASN A 114 -13.04 10.27 5.04
CA ASN A 114 -14.22 9.60 4.47
C ASN A 114 -13.91 8.22 3.87
N LEU A 115 -12.68 8.01 3.38
CA LEU A 115 -12.25 6.73 2.81
C LEU A 115 -12.02 5.71 3.94
N PRO A 116 -12.87 4.67 4.07
CA PRO A 116 -12.61 3.57 4.99
C PRO A 116 -11.33 2.86 4.58
N LYS A 117 -10.50 2.49 5.55
CA LYS A 117 -9.19 1.87 5.32
C LYS A 117 -8.82 0.96 6.49
N ILE A 118 -8.09 -0.10 6.19
CA ILE A 118 -7.56 -1.04 7.19
C ILE A 118 -6.04 -1.00 7.09
N ASP A 119 -5.40 -0.29 8.02
CA ASP A 119 -3.94 -0.15 8.06
C ASP A 119 -3.34 -1.13 9.07
N LEU A 120 -2.55 -2.08 8.59
CA LEU A 120 -1.91 -3.09 9.44
C LEU A 120 -0.76 -2.52 10.27
N LYS A 121 -0.26 -1.31 9.99
CA LYS A 121 0.81 -0.68 10.77
C LYS A 121 0.44 -0.56 12.26
N ASP A 122 -0.78 -0.10 12.55
CA ASP A 122 -1.25 0.07 13.92
C ASP A 122 -1.50 -1.28 14.61
N ILE A 123 -1.93 -2.29 13.84
CA ILE A 123 -2.13 -3.65 14.35
C ILE A 123 -0.77 -4.28 14.71
N CYS A 124 0.22 -4.19 13.81
CA CYS A 124 1.59 -4.64 14.05
C CYS A 124 2.24 -3.90 15.23
N LEU A 125 2.00 -2.59 15.36
CA LEU A 125 2.43 -1.82 16.54
C LEU A 125 1.82 -2.39 17.83
N GLY A 126 0.52 -2.69 17.83
CA GLY A 126 -0.16 -3.34 18.97
C GLY A 126 0.42 -4.73 19.29
N MET A 127 0.65 -5.56 18.27
CA MET A 127 1.30 -6.87 18.40
C MET A 127 2.74 -6.76 18.93
N ASN A 128 3.42 -5.64 18.66
CA ASN A 128 4.75 -5.33 19.19
C ASN A 128 4.73 -4.72 20.60
N GLY A 129 3.60 -4.82 21.32
CA GLY A 129 3.45 -4.21 22.64
C GLY A 129 3.59 -2.69 22.61
N PHE A 130 3.12 -2.06 21.52
CA PHE A 130 3.18 -0.61 21.27
C PHE A 130 4.60 -0.02 21.23
N LYS A 131 5.61 -0.84 20.91
CA LYS A 131 6.96 -0.35 20.61
C LYS A 131 7.08 -0.04 19.12
N PHE A 132 7.47 1.20 18.79
CA PHE A 132 7.70 1.60 17.40
C PHE A 132 8.92 0.90 16.78
N SER A 133 9.98 0.69 17.55
CA SER A 133 11.14 -0.07 17.09
C SER A 133 10.75 -1.53 16.86
N GLY A 134 10.94 -2.04 15.64
CA GLY A 134 10.60 -3.42 15.29
C GLY A 134 9.11 -3.65 15.00
N SER A 135 8.31 -2.60 14.80
CA SER A 135 6.91 -2.75 14.38
C SER A 135 6.74 -2.90 12.86
N GLY A 136 7.85 -2.88 12.09
CA GLY A 136 7.86 -3.02 10.63
C GLY A 136 7.24 -4.33 10.15
N LEU A 137 6.57 -4.30 8.99
CA LEU A 137 5.90 -5.46 8.42
C LEU A 137 6.82 -6.68 8.27
N ASP A 138 8.12 -6.45 7.99
CA ASP A 138 9.16 -7.48 7.87
C ASP A 138 9.42 -8.25 9.17
N LYS A 139 8.94 -7.74 10.31
CA LYS A 139 9.03 -8.44 11.60
C LYS A 139 7.85 -9.37 11.85
N PHE A 140 6.78 -9.26 11.06
CA PHE A 140 5.53 -10.00 11.25
C PHE A 140 5.21 -10.96 10.11
N CYS A 141 5.93 -10.88 9.00
CA CYS A 141 5.81 -11.79 7.87
C CYS A 141 7.19 -11.97 7.20
N ASN A 142 7.31 -12.95 6.31
CA ASN A 142 8.57 -13.22 5.60
C ASN A 142 8.71 -12.37 4.35
N LYS A 143 8.27 -11.09 4.40
CA LYS A 143 8.41 -10.20 3.25
C LYS A 143 9.88 -10.12 2.85
N PRO A 144 10.20 -10.01 1.55
CA PRO A 144 11.57 -9.90 1.12
C PRO A 144 12.26 -8.74 1.85
N PRO A 145 13.47 -8.92 2.39
CA PRO A 145 14.31 -7.76 2.64
C PRO A 145 14.47 -7.02 1.30
N ASN A 146 14.63 -5.70 1.30
CA ASN A 146 14.98 -4.86 0.14
C ASN A 146 13.89 -3.99 -0.52
N GLY A 147 12.77 -3.63 0.14
CA GLY A 147 11.87 -2.60 -0.41
C GLY A 147 12.59 -1.29 -0.75
N GLU A 148 13.63 -0.94 0.03
CA GLU A 148 14.53 0.21 -0.23
C GLU A 148 15.31 0.11 -1.55
N LEU A 149 15.44 -1.09 -2.15
CA LEU A 149 16.10 -1.28 -3.45
C LEU A 149 15.16 -1.09 -4.63
N VAL A 150 13.84 -1.01 -4.44
CA VAL A 150 12.87 -0.84 -5.53
C VAL A 150 13.19 0.38 -6.42
N PRO A 151 13.48 1.58 -5.87
CA PRO A 151 13.90 2.71 -6.68
C PRO A 151 15.20 2.45 -7.46
N VAL A 152 16.14 1.68 -6.89
CA VAL A 152 17.41 1.33 -7.53
C VAL A 152 17.18 0.35 -8.68
N TRP A 153 16.35 -0.67 -8.49
CA TRP A 153 15.97 -1.60 -9.57
C TRP A 153 15.27 -0.86 -10.70
N TYR A 154 14.39 0.09 -10.37
CA TYR A 154 13.69 0.90 -11.36
C TYR A 154 14.65 1.73 -12.22
N LEU A 155 15.63 2.41 -11.61
CA LEU A 155 16.65 3.18 -12.34
C LEU A 155 17.53 2.31 -13.25
N ASN A 156 17.75 1.05 -12.88
CA ASN A 156 18.50 0.09 -13.68
C ASN A 156 17.61 -0.71 -14.64
N GLU A 157 16.34 -0.33 -14.79
CA GLU A 157 15.34 -1.01 -15.64
C GLU A 157 15.18 -2.51 -15.28
N GLN A 158 15.44 -2.88 -14.03
CA GLN A 158 15.32 -4.24 -13.51
C GLN A 158 13.87 -4.54 -13.09
N TYR A 159 12.93 -4.30 -14.00
CA TYR A 159 11.49 -4.36 -13.72
C TYR A 159 11.03 -5.73 -13.20
N GLU A 160 11.60 -6.82 -13.71
CA GLU A 160 11.29 -8.18 -13.22
C GLU A 160 11.55 -8.34 -11.72
N LYS A 161 12.60 -7.70 -11.18
CA LYS A 161 12.87 -7.76 -9.73
C LYS A 161 11.84 -7.00 -8.91
N ILE A 162 11.30 -5.91 -9.46
CA ILE A 162 10.24 -5.12 -8.84
C ILE A 162 8.96 -5.96 -8.80
N LEU A 163 8.63 -6.64 -9.90
CA LEU A 163 7.46 -7.51 -9.98
C LEU A 163 7.57 -8.69 -9.01
N ASP A 164 8.71 -9.39 -9.00
CA ASP A 164 8.99 -10.45 -8.03
C ASP A 164 8.85 -9.96 -6.57
N TYR A 165 9.28 -8.72 -6.29
CA TYR A 165 9.17 -8.12 -4.96
C TYR A 165 7.70 -7.84 -4.59
N VAL A 166 6.97 -7.15 -5.48
CA VAL A 166 5.56 -6.77 -5.29
C VAL A 166 4.69 -8.01 -5.10
N GLU A 167 4.88 -9.06 -5.91
CA GLU A 167 4.12 -10.30 -5.80
C GLU A 167 4.36 -10.99 -4.45
N ARG A 168 5.61 -11.10 -4.02
CA ARG A 168 5.96 -11.73 -2.74
C ARG A 168 5.49 -10.92 -1.53
N GLU A 169 5.61 -9.59 -1.57
CA GLU A 169 5.11 -8.73 -0.50
C GLU A 169 3.58 -8.84 -0.38
N ALA A 170 2.86 -8.86 -1.51
CA ALA A 170 1.41 -9.07 -1.53
C ALA A 170 1.02 -10.41 -0.89
N GLU A 171 1.68 -11.51 -1.26
CA GLU A 171 1.42 -12.84 -0.71
C GLU A 171 1.63 -12.90 0.81
N GLU A 172 2.75 -12.36 1.30
CA GLU A 172 3.09 -12.34 2.73
C GLU A 172 2.15 -11.42 3.52
N PHE A 173 1.82 -10.26 2.97
CA PHE A 173 0.84 -9.34 3.58
C PHE A 173 -0.53 -10.00 3.70
N ILE A 174 -1.06 -10.59 2.63
CA ILE A 174 -2.39 -11.20 2.60
C ILE A 174 -2.43 -12.41 3.55
N SER A 175 -1.36 -13.21 3.59
CA SER A 175 -1.20 -14.31 4.55
C SER A 175 -1.30 -13.83 6.00
N LEU A 176 -0.64 -12.72 6.34
CA LEU A 176 -0.75 -12.11 7.67
C LEU A 176 -2.17 -11.57 7.92
N TYR A 177 -2.73 -10.83 6.96
CA TYR A 177 -4.06 -10.23 7.08
C TYR A 177 -5.16 -11.28 7.33
N SER A 178 -5.19 -12.39 6.56
CA SER A 178 -6.16 -13.46 6.77
C SER A 178 -6.06 -14.08 8.16
N LYS A 179 -4.85 -14.27 8.68
CA LYS A 179 -4.63 -14.76 10.06
C LYS A 179 -5.16 -13.77 11.09
N LEU A 180 -4.90 -12.48 10.91
CA LEU A 180 -5.38 -11.42 11.80
C LEU A 180 -6.91 -11.33 11.79
N LYS A 181 -7.55 -11.45 10.62
CA LYS A 181 -9.01 -11.47 10.49
C LYS A 181 -9.67 -12.58 11.30
N LYS A 182 -8.98 -13.72 11.43
CA LYS A 182 -9.42 -14.87 12.25
C LYS A 182 -9.08 -14.70 13.75
N ALA A 183 -7.99 -14.00 14.07
CA ALA A 183 -7.47 -13.88 15.44
C ALA A 183 -8.06 -12.70 16.23
N LEU A 184 -8.16 -11.50 15.65
CA LEU A 184 -8.60 -10.29 16.35
C LEU A 184 -10.03 -10.39 16.92
N PRO A 185 -11.02 -10.99 16.24
CA PRO A 185 -12.34 -11.21 16.84
C PRO A 185 -12.29 -12.12 18.08
N LYS A 186 -11.36 -13.07 18.14
CA LYS A 186 -11.18 -13.95 19.31
C LYS A 186 -10.65 -13.17 20.51
N LEU A 187 -9.65 -12.32 20.28
CA LEU A 187 -9.13 -11.41 21.31
C LEU A 187 -10.25 -10.55 21.89
N ARG A 188 -11.14 -10.02 21.05
CA ARG A 188 -12.32 -9.28 21.49
C ARG A 188 -13.23 -10.15 22.39
N MET A 189 -13.54 -11.38 21.97
CA MET A 189 -14.37 -12.31 22.75
C MET A 189 -13.75 -12.68 24.10
N GLU A 190 -12.43 -12.91 24.14
CA GLU A 190 -11.68 -13.23 25.36
C GLU A 190 -11.76 -12.12 26.41
N ASN A 191 -11.93 -10.87 25.97
CA ASN A 191 -12.09 -9.70 26.83
C ASN A 191 -13.55 -9.42 27.23
N GLY A 192 -14.47 -10.36 26.96
CA GLY A 192 -15.90 -10.21 27.28
C GLY A 192 -16.59 -9.10 26.49
N LEU A 193 -15.97 -8.62 25.40
CA LEU A 193 -16.52 -7.58 24.54
C LEU A 193 -17.40 -8.22 23.46
N TYR A 194 -18.59 -8.68 23.82
CA TYR A 194 -19.52 -9.27 22.85
C TYR A 194 -19.97 -8.26 21.77
N SER A 195 -20.46 -8.76 20.63
CA SER A 195 -21.11 -7.92 19.61
C SER A 195 -22.39 -7.29 20.17
N LEU A 196 -22.71 -6.07 19.70
CA LEU A 196 -24.08 -5.55 19.69
C LEU A 196 -24.95 -6.44 18.78
#